data_AF-A0A1Y4GGU4-F1
#
_entry.id   AF-A0A1Y4GGU4-F1
#
_cell.length_a   1.000
_cell.length_b   1.000
_cell.length_c   1.000
_cell.angle_alpha   90.00
_cell.angle_beta   90.00
_cell.angle_gamma   90.00
#
_symmetry.space_group_name_H-M   'P 1'
#
loop_
_entity.id
_entity.type
_entity.pdbx_description
1 polymer ?
#
loop_
_entity_poly.entity_id
_entity_poly.type
_entity_poly.pdbx_seq_one_letter_code
_entity_poly.pdbx_strand_id
1 'polypeptide(L)'
;MVNSVLPYWDQNIDLDIAPWVPYGKDYSPVTVNSLCNPTLCGLAGLALEMKSEFLYMRSFRSGSIGAMARQNMIDPIKNSSIELGFTMVFAYSEQLEQSVLRLLHRYPGLMAGLTLCDIWRENVLVDECKVLMLVDEDPFFNETDFIEALYKTFQNAAGRSSSNLSFFAEKFGYKRFSISYETDDLTQMRITQALFDLELDATKEVVGPVPELKVPPMPSLK
;
A
#
# COMPACT_ATOMS: atom_id res chain seq x y z
N MET A 1 16.43 -0.60 16.91
CA MET A 1 16.10 0.39 15.87
C MET A 1 16.21 -0.33 14.54
N VAL A 2 15.08 -0.73 13.96
CA VAL A 2 15.05 -1.30 12.62
C VAL A 2 14.96 -0.10 11.69
N ASN A 3 16.10 0.26 11.08
CA ASN A 3 16.10 1.32 10.06
C ASN A 3 15.44 0.73 8.82
N SER A 4 14.25 1.19 8.46
CA SER A 4 13.65 0.91 7.16
C SER A 4 14.60 1.41 6.06
N VAL A 5 14.67 0.66 4.97
CA VAL A 5 15.58 0.94 3.85
C VAL A 5 14.92 1.86 2.83
N LEU A 6 13.58 1.81 2.72
CA LEU A 6 12.79 2.71 1.88
C LEU A 6 12.62 4.10 2.53
N PRO A 7 12.52 5.15 1.69
CA PRO A 7 12.26 6.50 2.16
C PRO A 7 10.84 6.62 2.72
N TYR A 8 10.66 7.49 3.70
CA TYR A 8 9.34 7.97 4.09
C TYR A 8 8.84 9.00 3.08
N TRP A 9 7.52 9.08 2.89
CA TRP A 9 6.88 10.05 2.01
C TRP A 9 6.07 11.06 2.81
N ASP A 10 5.98 12.29 2.29
CA ASP A 10 5.40 13.45 2.96
C ASP A 10 3.86 13.52 2.88
N GLN A 11 3.25 12.64 2.09
CA GLN A 11 1.82 12.60 1.88
C GLN A 11 1.23 11.29 2.41
N ASN A 12 0.24 11.41 3.31
CA ASN A 12 -0.58 10.29 3.77
C ASN A 12 -1.52 9.79 2.66
N ILE A 13 -1.87 8.52 2.72
CA ILE A 13 -2.93 7.94 1.89
C ILE A 13 -4.23 7.94 2.70
N ASP A 14 -5.26 8.61 2.20
CA ASP A 14 -6.59 8.56 2.79
C ASP A 14 -7.48 7.55 2.05
N LEU A 15 -7.95 6.53 2.77
CA LEU A 15 -8.93 5.55 2.27
C LEU A 15 -10.28 5.75 2.95
N ASP A 16 -11.29 6.19 2.19
CA ASP A 16 -12.66 6.33 2.67
C ASP A 16 -13.47 5.04 2.49
N ILE A 17 -13.95 4.44 3.59
CA ILE A 17 -14.81 3.25 3.57
C ILE A 17 -16.31 3.62 3.59
N ALA A 18 -17.11 2.90 2.79
CA ALA A 18 -18.55 3.08 2.73
C ALA A 18 -19.25 2.82 4.10
N PRO A 19 -20.19 3.68 4.53
CA PRO A 19 -20.79 3.62 5.87
C PRO A 19 -21.73 2.43 6.08
N TRP A 20 -22.29 1.87 5.01
CA TRP A 20 -23.22 0.73 5.06
C TRP A 20 -22.54 -0.64 5.13
N VAL A 21 -21.20 -0.68 5.11
CA VAL A 21 -20.43 -1.92 5.23
C VAL A 21 -19.63 -1.90 6.53
N PRO A 22 -19.87 -2.82 7.49
CA PRO A 22 -19.19 -2.75 8.78
C PRO A 22 -17.71 -3.10 8.65
N TYR A 23 -16.81 -2.15 8.94
CA TYR A 23 -15.38 -2.43 9.14
C TYR A 23 -15.22 -3.63 10.09
N GLY A 24 -14.47 -4.66 9.70
CA GLY A 24 -14.35 -5.92 10.47
C GLY A 24 -14.96 -7.21 9.86
N LYS A 25 -15.93 -7.18 8.93
CA LYS A 25 -16.47 -8.42 8.28
C LYS A 25 -16.61 -8.49 6.74
N ASP A 26 -15.55 -8.74 5.95
CA ASP A 26 -15.68 -8.89 4.48
C ASP A 26 -15.81 -10.32 4.00
N TYR A 27 -16.62 -10.52 2.96
CA TYR A 27 -16.79 -11.82 2.33
C TYR A 27 -15.91 -11.88 1.09
N SER A 28 -14.76 -12.53 1.23
CA SER A 28 -13.80 -12.85 0.16
C SER A 28 -12.92 -11.70 -0.41
N PRO A 29 -12.28 -10.86 0.43
CA PRO A 29 -11.47 -9.72 -0.01
C PRO A 29 -10.21 -10.09 -0.82
N VAL A 30 -9.74 -11.34 -0.76
CA VAL A 30 -8.59 -11.85 -1.51
C VAL A 30 -9.04 -12.52 -2.81
N THR A 31 -10.02 -13.42 -2.71
CA THR A 31 -10.54 -14.23 -3.84
C THR A 31 -11.14 -13.35 -4.93
N VAL A 32 -11.77 -12.24 -4.56
CA VAL A 32 -12.39 -11.31 -5.51
C VAL A 32 -11.38 -10.68 -6.46
N ASN A 33 -10.12 -10.50 -6.04
CA ASN A 33 -9.09 -9.95 -6.91
C ASN A 33 -8.85 -10.83 -8.14
N SER A 34 -9.19 -12.13 -8.07
CA SER A 34 -9.12 -13.05 -9.21
C SER A 34 -10.06 -12.69 -10.37
N LEU A 35 -11.13 -11.93 -10.10
CA LEU A 35 -12.07 -11.46 -11.13
C LEU A 35 -11.43 -10.42 -12.06
N CYS A 36 -10.44 -9.68 -11.58
CA CYS A 36 -9.73 -8.68 -12.35
C CYS A 36 -8.42 -9.25 -12.92
N ASN A 37 -7.64 -9.95 -12.08
CA ASN A 37 -6.42 -10.61 -12.50
C ASN A 37 -6.21 -11.88 -11.65
N PRO A 38 -6.13 -13.08 -12.26
CA PRO A 38 -6.00 -14.34 -11.51
C PRO A 38 -4.75 -14.37 -10.62
N THR A 39 -3.68 -13.70 -11.02
CA THR A 39 -2.41 -13.62 -10.29
C THR A 39 -2.52 -12.77 -9.02
N LEU A 40 -3.41 -11.76 -8.99
CA LEU A 40 -3.58 -10.88 -7.83
C LEU A 40 -4.15 -11.60 -6.62
N CYS A 41 -5.02 -12.60 -6.81
CA CYS A 41 -5.51 -13.42 -5.71
C CYS A 41 -4.37 -14.19 -5.02
N GLY A 42 -3.51 -14.83 -5.82
CA GLY A 42 -2.32 -15.51 -5.32
C GLY A 42 -1.36 -14.55 -4.63
N LEU A 43 -1.11 -13.38 -5.24
CA LEU A 43 -0.24 -12.33 -4.71
C LEU A 43 -0.72 -11.81 -3.35
N ALA A 44 -2.00 -11.46 -3.24
CA ALA A 44 -2.61 -11.01 -1.99
C ALA A 44 -2.57 -12.09 -0.91
N GLY A 45 -2.71 -13.36 -1.29
CA GLY A 45 -2.49 -14.49 -0.39
C GLY A 45 -1.03 -14.60 0.07
N LEU A 46 -0.05 -14.43 -0.81
CA LEU A 46 1.37 -14.50 -0.42
C LEU A 46 1.79 -13.32 0.44
N ALA A 47 1.20 -12.13 0.25
CA ALA A 47 1.41 -10.98 1.13
C ALA A 47 1.09 -11.35 2.59
N LEU A 48 0.02 -12.11 2.84
CA LEU A 48 -0.33 -12.60 4.19
C LEU A 48 0.73 -13.49 4.81
N GLU A 49 1.32 -14.38 4.01
CA GLU A 49 2.39 -15.27 4.49
C GLU A 49 3.62 -14.46 4.91
N MET A 50 3.80 -13.27 4.35
CA MET A 50 4.85 -12.32 4.71
C MET A 50 4.41 -11.31 5.79
N LYS A 51 3.34 -11.61 6.55
CA LYS A 51 2.79 -10.71 7.57
C LYS A 51 2.45 -9.32 7.01
N SER A 52 1.80 -9.29 5.85
CA SER A 52 1.39 -8.07 5.17
C SER A 52 0.04 -8.27 4.47
N GLU A 53 -0.57 -7.19 3.99
CA GLU A 53 -1.87 -7.21 3.34
C GLU A 53 -1.84 -6.39 2.05
N PHE A 54 -2.44 -6.93 0.99
CA PHE A 54 -2.70 -6.17 -0.22
C PHE A 54 -3.96 -5.32 -0.04
N LEU A 55 -3.77 -4.00 0.10
CA LEU A 55 -4.85 -3.07 0.46
C LEU A 55 -5.54 -2.51 -0.79
N TYR A 56 -4.74 -2.02 -1.72
CA TYR A 56 -5.23 -1.22 -2.84
C TYR A 56 -4.28 -1.26 -4.04
N MET A 57 -4.84 -1.20 -5.23
CA MET A 57 -4.12 -0.95 -6.47
C MET A 57 -5.00 -0.12 -7.40
N ARG A 58 -4.39 0.82 -8.11
CA ARG A 58 -5.01 1.57 -9.19
C ARG A 58 -4.12 1.54 -10.41
N SER A 59 -4.73 1.35 -11.57
CA SER A 59 -4.07 1.57 -12.85
C SER A 59 -5.08 2.01 -13.89
N PHE A 60 -4.58 2.54 -15.00
CA PHE A 60 -5.42 2.88 -16.14
C PHE A 60 -6.11 1.65 -16.77
N ARG A 61 -5.44 0.48 -16.76
CA ARG A 61 -5.94 -0.74 -17.41
C ARG A 61 -6.90 -1.54 -16.54
N SER A 62 -6.57 -1.67 -15.26
CA SER A 62 -7.28 -2.55 -14.32
C SER A 62 -8.26 -1.78 -13.43
N GLY A 63 -8.25 -0.45 -13.48
CA GLY A 63 -9.06 0.39 -12.59
C GLY A 63 -8.60 0.27 -11.15
N SER A 64 -9.54 0.39 -10.21
CA SER A 64 -9.28 0.26 -8.76
C SER A 64 -9.60 -1.16 -8.27
N ILE A 65 -8.63 -1.82 -7.65
CA ILE A 65 -8.71 -3.21 -7.15
C ILE A 65 -8.07 -3.30 -5.76
N GLY A 66 -8.43 -4.29 -4.96
CA GLY A 66 -7.83 -4.54 -3.65
C GLY A 66 -8.86 -4.86 -2.58
N ALA A 67 -8.38 -5.30 -1.42
CA ALA A 67 -9.23 -5.63 -0.27
C ALA A 67 -10.07 -4.42 0.18
N MET A 68 -9.53 -3.21 0.04
CA MET A 68 -10.21 -1.96 0.40
C MET A 68 -10.94 -1.30 -0.78
N ALA A 69 -10.62 -1.65 -2.03
CA ALA A 69 -11.14 -0.96 -3.22
C ALA A 69 -12.67 -1.06 -3.40
N ARG A 70 -13.31 -2.12 -2.90
CA ARG A 70 -14.77 -2.31 -2.98
C ARG A 70 -15.59 -1.32 -2.17
N GLN A 71 -14.99 -0.73 -1.14
CA GLN A 71 -15.65 0.20 -0.23
C GLN A 71 -15.24 1.65 -0.48
N ASN A 72 -14.22 1.85 -1.32
CA ASN A 72 -13.64 3.14 -1.61
C ASN A 72 -14.30 3.74 -2.85
N MET A 73 -15.23 4.66 -2.64
CA MET A 73 -15.34 5.77 -3.59
C MET A 73 -14.13 6.65 -3.29
N ILE A 74 -13.17 6.69 -4.22
CA ILE A 74 -12.04 7.63 -4.12
C ILE A 74 -12.67 9.01 -4.07
N ASP A 75 -12.56 9.71 -2.93
CA ASP A 75 -12.94 11.13 -2.88
C ASP A 75 -11.97 11.88 -3.82
N PRO A 76 -12.46 12.38 -4.97
CA PRO A 76 -11.61 13.06 -5.94
C PRO A 76 -11.04 14.37 -5.38
N ILE A 77 -11.62 14.92 -4.30
CA ILE A 77 -11.16 16.15 -3.67
C ILE A 77 -9.97 15.88 -2.75
N LYS A 78 -10.01 14.78 -1.98
CA LYS A 78 -8.88 14.39 -1.09
C LYS A 78 -7.71 13.75 -1.85
N ASN A 79 -7.98 13.06 -2.97
CA ASN A 79 -6.98 12.30 -3.75
C ASN A 79 -6.68 12.90 -5.13
N SER A 80 -6.78 14.23 -5.27
CA SER A 80 -6.55 14.95 -6.53
C SER A 80 -5.14 14.80 -7.13
N SER A 81 -4.19 14.27 -6.37
CA SER A 81 -2.80 14.01 -6.79
C SER A 81 -2.50 12.58 -7.24
N ILE A 82 -3.50 11.68 -7.36
CA ILE A 82 -3.33 10.25 -7.72
C ILE A 82 -4.31 9.84 -8.84
N GLU A 83 -4.36 10.61 -9.93
CA GLU A 83 -5.34 10.37 -11.00
C GLU A 83 -4.81 9.55 -12.18
N LEU A 84 -3.58 9.81 -12.64
CA LEU A 84 -2.99 9.18 -13.81
C LEU A 84 -1.68 8.47 -13.43
N GLY A 85 -1.70 7.13 -13.40
CA GLY A 85 -0.51 6.31 -13.16
C GLY A 85 -0.85 4.94 -12.57
N PHE A 86 0.19 4.20 -12.20
CA PHE A 86 0.08 2.97 -11.43
C PHE A 86 0.33 3.25 -9.95
N THR A 87 -0.55 2.76 -9.09
CA THR A 87 -0.37 2.81 -7.63
C THR A 87 -0.69 1.46 -7.04
N MET A 88 0.14 0.97 -6.12
CA MET A 88 -0.11 -0.26 -5.38
C MET A 88 0.29 -0.09 -3.93
N VAL A 89 -0.57 -0.50 -3.00
CA VAL A 89 -0.41 -0.25 -1.57
C VAL A 89 -0.53 -1.57 -0.81
N PHE A 90 0.45 -1.80 0.06
CA PHE A 90 0.48 -2.93 0.99
C PHE A 90 0.61 -2.43 2.43
N ALA A 91 0.02 -3.15 3.37
CA ALA A 91 0.37 -2.99 4.79
C ALA A 91 1.86 -3.30 5.00
N TYR A 92 2.54 -2.55 5.85
CA TYR A 92 3.98 -2.67 5.99
C TYR A 92 4.41 -3.99 6.64
N SER A 93 5.46 -4.58 6.07
CA SER A 93 6.22 -5.69 6.65
C SER A 93 7.65 -5.59 6.17
N GLU A 94 8.61 -5.81 7.07
CA GLU A 94 10.04 -5.81 6.74
C GLU A 94 10.36 -6.84 5.62
N GLN A 95 9.70 -8.01 5.65
CA GLN A 95 9.89 -9.04 4.63
C GLN A 95 9.35 -8.61 3.26
N LEU A 96 8.25 -7.85 3.24
CA LEU A 96 7.68 -7.32 2.00
C LEU A 96 8.58 -6.20 1.45
N GLU A 97 9.04 -5.27 2.30
CA GLU A 97 9.97 -4.21 1.93
C GLU A 97 11.23 -4.77 1.25
N GLN A 98 11.89 -5.75 1.87
CA GLN A 98 13.07 -6.42 1.29
C GLN A 98 12.78 -7.12 -0.04
N SER A 99 11.55 -7.60 -0.22
CA SER A 99 11.12 -8.27 -1.46
C SER A 99 10.87 -7.28 -2.59
N VAL A 100 10.28 -6.13 -2.27
CA VAL A 100 10.02 -5.04 -3.21
C VAL A 100 11.33 -4.36 -3.65
N LEU A 101 12.26 -4.10 -2.72
CA LEU A 101 13.54 -3.45 -3.03
C LEU A 101 14.31 -4.15 -4.15
N ARG A 102 14.26 -5.49 -4.19
CA ARG A 102 14.90 -6.31 -5.23
C ARG A 102 14.29 -6.08 -6.62
N LEU A 103 13.04 -5.63 -6.70
CA LEU A 103 12.33 -5.38 -7.95
C LEU A 103 12.50 -3.95 -8.47
N LEU A 104 12.78 -2.97 -7.61
CA LEU A 104 12.90 -1.56 -8.03
C LEU A 104 13.98 -1.36 -9.10
N HIS A 105 15.10 -2.09 -9.02
CA HIS A 105 16.16 -2.03 -10.02
C HIS A 105 15.75 -2.55 -11.41
N ARG A 106 14.68 -3.35 -11.49
CA ARG A 106 14.20 -3.94 -12.75
C ARG A 106 13.23 -3.02 -13.50
N TYR A 107 12.56 -2.10 -12.80
CA TYR A 107 11.55 -1.21 -13.35
C TYR A 107 11.98 0.25 -13.18
N PRO A 108 12.74 0.81 -14.15
CA PRO A 108 13.21 2.19 -14.08
C PRO A 108 12.02 3.14 -14.28
N GLY A 109 11.45 3.62 -13.19
CA GLY A 109 10.22 4.42 -13.16
C GLY A 109 9.36 4.12 -11.93
N LEU A 110 9.45 2.88 -11.43
CA LEU A 110 8.75 2.45 -10.24
C LEU A 110 9.45 2.99 -8.99
N MET A 111 8.73 3.82 -8.25
CA MET A 111 9.14 4.36 -6.96
C MET A 111 8.44 3.60 -5.83
N ALA A 112 9.14 3.42 -4.71
CA ALA A 112 8.58 2.85 -3.50
C ALA A 112 8.88 3.76 -2.31
N GLY A 113 7.92 3.87 -1.41
CA GLY A 113 8.07 4.62 -0.18
C GLY A 113 7.16 4.08 0.92
N LEU A 114 7.44 4.55 2.11
CA LEU A 114 6.66 4.26 3.30
C LEU A 114 5.82 5.49 3.64
N THR A 115 4.51 5.29 3.80
CA THR A 115 3.59 6.37 4.19
C THR A 115 2.57 5.86 5.21
N LEU A 116 1.87 6.77 5.86
CA LEU A 116 0.72 6.47 6.72
C LEU A 116 -0.52 6.34 5.86
N CYS A 117 -1.32 5.33 6.16
CA CYS A 117 -2.62 5.13 5.56
C CYS A 117 -3.69 5.35 6.63
N ASP A 118 -4.45 6.42 6.45
CA ASP A 118 -5.56 6.80 7.32
C ASP A 118 -6.86 6.24 6.71
N ILE A 119 -7.60 5.45 7.50
CA ILE A 119 -8.85 4.79 7.07
C ILE A 119 -10.03 5.53 7.70
N TRP A 120 -10.81 6.18 6.86
CA TRP A 120 -11.89 7.07 7.26
C TRP A 120 -13.25 6.45 6.97
N ARG A 121 -14.20 6.62 7.89
CA ARG A 121 -15.63 6.41 7.63
C ARG A 121 -16.32 7.75 7.75
N GLU A 122 -16.76 8.28 6.61
CA GLU A 122 -17.32 9.63 6.52
C GLU A 122 -16.30 10.66 7.04
N ASN A 123 -16.46 11.16 8.27
CA ASN A 123 -15.55 12.11 8.90
C ASN A 123 -14.90 11.55 10.19
N VAL A 124 -15.00 10.24 10.40
CA VAL A 124 -14.45 9.57 11.58
C VAL A 124 -13.27 8.72 11.13
N LEU A 125 -12.09 8.99 11.68
CA LEU A 125 -10.93 8.13 11.54
C LEU A 125 -11.21 6.81 12.28
N VAL A 126 -11.19 5.71 11.56
CA VAL A 126 -11.52 4.37 12.09
C VAL A 126 -10.28 3.54 12.36
N ASP A 127 -9.24 3.71 11.54
CA ASP A 127 -8.00 2.97 11.66
C ASP A 127 -6.84 3.71 11.00
N GLU A 128 -5.62 3.39 11.38
CA GLU A 128 -4.38 3.96 10.86
C GLU A 128 -3.34 2.85 10.75
N CYS A 129 -2.62 2.78 9.64
CA CYS A 129 -1.56 1.78 9.49
C CYS A 129 -0.38 2.30 8.66
N LYS A 130 0.82 1.77 8.92
CA LYS A 130 1.99 2.03 8.07
C LYS A 130 1.86 1.20 6.81
N VAL A 131 2.06 1.84 5.67
CA VAL A 131 1.97 1.17 4.36
C VAL A 131 3.23 1.34 3.55
N LEU A 132 3.50 0.33 2.72
CA LEU A 132 4.42 0.42 1.61
C LEU A 132 3.61 0.75 0.37
N MET A 133 3.93 1.87 -0.25
CA MET A 133 3.30 2.35 -1.48
C MET A 133 4.29 2.25 -2.63
N LEU A 134 3.78 1.80 -3.77
CA LEU A 134 4.45 1.71 -5.05
C LEU A 134 3.76 2.64 -6.03
N VAL A 135 4.54 3.44 -6.74
CA VAL A 135 4.04 4.45 -7.67
C VAL A 135 4.86 4.40 -8.96
N ASP A 136 4.17 4.41 -10.09
CA ASP A 136 4.77 4.71 -11.38
C ASP A 136 3.89 5.75 -12.10
N GLU A 137 4.51 6.82 -12.59
CA GLU A 137 3.81 7.93 -13.25
C GLU A 137 3.38 7.57 -14.68
N ASP A 138 3.96 6.54 -15.31
CA ASP A 138 3.63 6.14 -16.67
C ASP A 138 2.21 5.54 -16.76
N PRO A 139 1.25 6.20 -17.45
CA PRO A 139 -0.10 5.65 -17.62
C PRO A 139 -0.11 4.33 -18.42
N PHE A 140 0.95 4.05 -19.17
CA PHE A 140 1.12 2.84 -19.98
C PHE A 140 2.01 1.78 -19.31
N PHE A 141 2.34 1.97 -18.04
CA PHE A 141 3.10 1.01 -17.23
C PHE A 141 2.61 -0.43 -17.46
N ASN A 142 3.56 -1.35 -17.71
CA ASN A 142 3.24 -2.75 -17.95
C ASN A 142 2.93 -3.49 -16.65
N GLU A 143 1.74 -3.19 -16.11
CA GLU A 143 1.22 -3.77 -14.87
C GLU A 143 1.26 -5.30 -14.87
N THR A 144 0.95 -5.96 -15.99
CA THR A 144 0.87 -7.43 -16.04
C THR A 144 2.24 -8.06 -15.81
N ASP A 145 3.28 -7.58 -16.49
CA ASP A 145 4.66 -8.06 -16.29
C ASP A 145 5.14 -7.77 -14.87
N PHE A 146 4.81 -6.58 -14.35
CA PHE A 146 5.13 -6.21 -12.97
C PHE A 146 4.47 -7.14 -11.95
N ILE A 147 3.16 -7.38 -12.04
CA ILE A 147 2.41 -8.26 -11.12
C ILE A 147 2.97 -9.68 -11.17
N GLU A 148 3.30 -10.20 -12.36
CA GLU A 148 3.91 -11.52 -12.49
C GLU A 148 5.30 -11.61 -11.86
N ALA A 149 6.13 -10.58 -12.04
CA ALA A 149 7.44 -10.50 -11.41
C ALA A 149 7.34 -10.37 -9.88
N LEU A 150 6.39 -9.56 -9.40
CA LEU A 150 6.10 -9.37 -7.98
C LEU A 150 5.60 -10.67 -7.36
N TYR A 151 4.68 -11.37 -8.02
CA TYR A 151 4.17 -12.66 -7.59
C TYR A 151 5.29 -13.70 -7.43
N LYS A 152 6.16 -13.85 -8.43
CA LYS A 152 7.33 -14.75 -8.36
C LYS A 152 8.27 -14.37 -7.22
N THR A 153 8.47 -13.09 -6.99
CA THR A 153 9.32 -12.59 -5.90
C THR A 153 8.71 -12.92 -4.54
N PHE A 154 7.40 -12.78 -4.39
CA PHE A 154 6.67 -13.15 -3.18
C PHE A 154 6.67 -14.67 -2.94
N GLN A 155 6.56 -15.48 -4.00
CA GLN A 155 6.69 -16.94 -3.88
C GLN A 155 8.06 -17.33 -3.31
N ASN A 156 9.12 -16.70 -3.81
CA ASN A 156 10.48 -16.94 -3.33
C ASN A 156 10.67 -16.46 -1.89
N ALA A 157 10.14 -15.28 -1.55
CA ALA A 157 10.26 -14.71 -0.21
C ALA A 157 9.45 -15.47 0.85
N ALA A 158 8.25 -15.94 0.51
CA ALA A 158 7.41 -16.77 1.38
C ALA A 158 7.84 -18.24 1.39
N GLY A 159 8.71 -18.67 0.46
CA GLY A 159 9.15 -20.06 0.31
C GLY A 159 8.03 -21.01 -0.12
N ARG A 160 6.97 -20.49 -0.78
CA ARG A 160 5.76 -21.24 -1.13
C ARG A 160 5.20 -20.80 -2.49
N SER A 161 4.60 -21.72 -3.23
CA SER A 161 3.94 -21.43 -4.50
C SER A 161 2.56 -20.79 -4.34
N SER A 162 1.87 -21.03 -3.22
CA SER A 162 0.54 -20.51 -2.92
C SER A 162 0.35 -20.33 -1.42
N SER A 163 -0.55 -19.43 -1.05
CA SER A 163 -0.95 -19.19 0.34
C SER A 163 -2.18 -20.00 0.72
N ASN A 164 -2.14 -20.61 1.90
CA ASN A 164 -3.33 -21.21 2.51
C ASN A 164 -3.98 -20.24 3.50
N LEU A 165 -3.23 -19.25 3.99
CA LEU A 165 -3.72 -18.26 4.94
C LEU A 165 -4.87 -17.45 4.38
N SER A 166 -4.88 -17.13 3.08
CA SER A 166 -6.01 -16.44 2.43
C SER A 166 -7.32 -17.19 2.62
N PHE A 167 -7.34 -18.50 2.36
CA PHE A 167 -8.54 -19.34 2.54
C PHE A 167 -9.06 -19.30 3.99
N PHE A 168 -8.17 -19.43 4.97
CA PHE A 168 -8.56 -19.37 6.38
C PHE A 168 -9.03 -17.95 6.77
N ALA A 169 -8.28 -16.93 6.36
CA ALA A 169 -8.59 -15.55 6.72
C ALA A 169 -9.95 -15.11 6.15
N GLU A 170 -10.30 -15.55 4.94
CA GLU A 170 -11.61 -15.29 4.34
C GLU A 170 -12.74 -16.09 4.98
N LYS A 171 -12.52 -17.39 5.24
CA LYS A 171 -13.56 -18.28 5.78
C LYS A 171 -13.95 -17.92 7.21
N PHE A 172 -13.00 -17.40 7.98
CA PHE A 172 -13.18 -17.04 9.39
C PHE A 172 -13.31 -15.52 9.62
N GLY A 173 -13.21 -14.70 8.56
CA GLY A 173 -13.49 -13.26 8.61
C GLY A 173 -12.37 -12.38 9.17
N TYR A 174 -11.11 -12.82 9.15
CA TYR A 174 -9.96 -12.13 9.73
C TYR A 174 -9.41 -10.94 8.90
N LYS A 175 -10.15 -10.45 7.89
CA LYS A 175 -9.56 -9.68 6.77
C LYS A 175 -10.01 -8.23 6.60
N ARG A 176 -10.67 -7.63 7.59
CA ARG A 176 -11.32 -6.32 7.39
C ARG A 176 -10.91 -5.26 8.42
N PHE A 177 -9.70 -5.38 8.96
CA PHE A 177 -9.01 -4.34 9.72
C PHE A 177 -7.52 -4.42 9.40
N SER A 178 -6.79 -3.31 9.51
CA SER A 178 -5.34 -3.35 9.35
C SER A 178 -4.76 -4.26 10.43
N ILE A 179 -4.08 -5.33 10.02
CA ILE A 179 -3.43 -6.19 11.01
C ILE A 179 -2.16 -5.45 11.44
N SER A 180 -2.16 -4.90 12.65
CA SER A 180 -0.96 -4.33 13.26
C SER A 180 0.04 -5.46 13.52
N TYR A 181 0.88 -5.74 12.53
CA TYR A 181 1.97 -6.68 12.69
C TYR A 181 3.04 -6.08 13.61
N GLU A 182 3.86 -6.91 14.26
CA GLU A 182 4.88 -6.47 15.22
C GLU A 182 5.88 -5.43 14.65
N THR A 183 5.95 -5.31 13.32
CA THR A 183 6.79 -4.36 12.59
C THR A 183 6.14 -3.00 12.34
N ASP A 184 4.88 -2.82 12.73
CA ASP A 184 4.11 -1.59 12.53
C ASP A 184 4.27 -0.63 13.72
N ASP A 185 5.29 0.23 13.67
CA ASP A 185 5.51 1.31 14.65
C ASP A 185 4.99 2.65 14.13
N LEU A 186 3.69 2.85 14.29
CA LEU A 186 3.00 4.10 13.93
C LEU A 186 3.50 5.29 14.73
N THR A 187 3.94 5.07 15.97
CA THR A 187 4.36 6.16 16.86
C THR A 187 5.64 6.79 16.33
N GLN A 188 6.62 5.98 15.93
CA GLN A 188 7.86 6.48 15.32
C GLN A 188 7.59 7.23 14.01
N MET A 189 6.64 6.75 13.22
CA MET A 189 6.30 7.40 11.95
C MET A 189 5.62 8.76 12.18
N ARG A 190 4.65 8.83 13.10
CA ARG A 190 4.01 10.10 13.50
C ARG A 190 4.98 11.09 14.12
N ILE A 191 5.95 10.61 14.91
CA ILE A 191 7.02 11.46 15.46
C ILE A 191 7.88 12.02 14.32
N THR A 192 8.25 11.21 13.34
CA THR A 192 9.06 11.64 12.20
C THR A 192 8.33 12.70 11.38
N GLN A 193 7.05 12.48 11.08
CA GLN A 193 6.19 13.44 10.37
C GLN A 193 6.05 14.76 11.16
N ALA A 194 5.76 14.69 12.47
CA ALA A 194 5.65 15.88 13.31
C ALA A 194 6.96 16.66 13.43
N LEU A 195 8.11 15.97 13.49
CA LEU A 195 9.42 16.62 13.47
C LEU A 195 9.64 17.35 12.15
N PHE A 196 9.29 16.74 11.02
CA PHE A 196 9.39 17.36 9.71
C PHE A 196 8.49 18.59 9.55
N ASP A 197 7.23 18.51 10.01
CA ASP A 197 6.28 19.63 9.97
C ASP A 197 6.74 20.82 10.82
N LEU A 198 7.50 20.55 11.90
CA LEU A 198 8.09 21.56 12.77
C LEU A 198 9.41 22.13 12.23
N GLU A 199 10.08 21.45 11.30
CA GLU A 199 11.33 21.92 10.70
C GLU A 199 11.09 23.12 9.77
N LEU A 200 11.68 24.26 10.14
CA LEU A 200 11.74 25.44 9.28
C LEU A 200 12.45 25.09 7.96
N ASP A 201 11.98 25.61 6.83
CA ASP A 201 12.52 25.32 5.49
C ASP A 201 14.05 25.53 5.38
N ALA A 202 14.61 26.44 6.19
CA ALA A 202 16.04 26.75 6.23
C ALA A 202 16.90 25.70 6.96
N THR A 203 16.31 24.81 7.76
CA THR A 203 17.03 23.81 8.59
C THR A 203 16.94 22.38 8.06
N LYS A 204 16.10 22.14 7.03
CA LYS A 204 15.88 20.83 6.40
C LYS A 204 17.14 20.19 5.82
N GLU A 205 18.12 20.98 5.39
CA GLU A 205 19.40 20.45 4.84
C GLU A 205 20.40 20.02 5.93
N VAL A 206 20.20 20.39 7.19
CA VAL A 206 21.26 20.38 8.21
C VAL A 206 21.00 19.41 9.38
N VAL A 207 19.75 19.10 9.74
CA VAL A 207 19.47 18.46 11.06
C VAL A 207 18.60 17.18 11.03
N GLY A 208 17.87 16.88 9.96
CA GLY A 208 16.88 15.79 9.98
C GLY A 208 17.33 14.45 9.38
N PRO A 209 16.74 13.30 9.78
CA PRO A 209 16.83 12.05 9.02
C PRO A 209 16.33 12.25 7.58
N VAL A 210 16.76 11.38 6.66
CA VAL A 210 16.57 11.50 5.19
C VAL A 210 15.22 12.12 4.85
N PRO A 211 15.17 13.23 4.08
CA PRO A 211 13.95 13.99 3.85
C PRO A 211 12.85 13.07 3.34
N GLU A 212 11.65 13.21 3.88
CA GLU A 212 10.46 12.63 3.27
C GLU A 212 10.42 13.08 1.81
N LEU A 213 10.58 12.13 0.89
CA LEU A 213 10.57 12.46 -0.52
C LEU A 213 9.15 12.83 -0.88
N LYS A 214 8.99 13.94 -1.59
CA LYS A 214 7.69 14.31 -2.17
C LYS A 214 7.15 13.12 -2.94
N VAL A 215 5.91 12.72 -2.63
CA VAL A 215 5.21 11.75 -3.47
C VAL A 215 5.25 12.28 -4.91
N PRO A 216 5.63 11.46 -5.90
CA PRO A 216 5.72 11.92 -7.28
C PRO A 216 4.35 12.48 -7.70
N PRO A 217 4.28 13.69 -8.28
CA PRO A 217 3.01 14.30 -8.65
C PRO A 217 2.38 13.46 -9.77
N MET A 218 1.38 12.64 -9.44
CA MET A 218 0.71 11.88 -10.48
C MET A 218 -0.04 12.86 -11.38
N PRO A 219 0.08 12.70 -12.71
CA PRO A 219 -0.64 13.58 -13.61
C PRO A 219 -2.15 13.57 -13.28
N SER A 220 -2.78 14.75 -13.33
CA SER A 220 -4.23 14.90 -13.17
C SER A 220 -4.86 15.42 -14.46
N LEU A 221 -6.06 14.94 -14.77
CA LEU A 221 -6.83 15.46 -15.90
C LEU A 221 -7.44 16.78 -15.46
N LYS A 222 -6.87 17.90 -15.92
CA LYS A 222 -7.49 19.23 -15.79
C LYS A 222 -8.80 19.33 -16.56
#